data_AF-A0AA36LZC9-F1
#
_entry.id   AF-A0AA36LZC9-F1
#
_cell.length_a   1.000
_cell.length_b   1.000
_cell.length_c   1.000
_cell.angle_alpha   90.00
_cell.angle_beta   90.00
_cell.angle_gamma   90.00
#
_symmetry.space_group_name_H-M   'P 1'
#
loop_
_entity.id
_entity.type
_entity.pdbx_description
1 polymer ?
#
loop_
_entity_poly.entity_id
_entity_poly.type
_entity_poly.pdbx_seq_one_letter_code
_entity_poly.pdbx_strand_id
1 'polypeptide(L)'
;MNGLNGQRSDEEFEIPELPSGKVLRLELLSNWGDDTYVGLNAVEIFEENGKRPEVAKISSNALRSVGSVESIFVESFTCTDQGKMWRAELQVDRTVVIEITFTDVIRLAMMRFWNYSESRVHAQMGVRHLRAELDDVTIFEGEIDCAFTDHDHEPMGETILFTTDESILEAIAENDVCLVGNTVSNSSTMDNAELALGLTPHRPVTREAAPLLRPEAERPVSAATPDVDDEECPGRVKMLHLELCENWGSPGLIGLAGLEILGNKNTSVDPSTFTITSSSQGDPQKLINGKNLTRSPEDMWLIQFDPKQHPTITINFHKPITLTGISFWNYNSSPEMSYAGVRLLHIFINSRLVASNVLLRKAPGFVFFDFVQDISIDRPPSMRPLMRPTTHSVYGFIFQLQLLSSWGDEFYIGLNGIEMYDRRDERIKVGPHNLAAFPESVNILPSVEGDPRTSMNLIDGCNDTQRAEHMWLTPMLPNRCARVFFVFDVPIAVSTIVIYNYRKTPARGVRHISVSVDDQIVYSGDVPASTPEKTGILEINFAGI
;
A
#
# COMPACT_ATOMS: atom_id res chain seq x y z
N MET A 1 -39.52 43.03 -2.37
CA MET A 1 -38.47 43.44 -3.32
C MET A 1 -37.21 42.72 -2.86
N ASN A 2 -37.04 41.47 -3.29
CA ASN A 2 -36.23 41.05 -4.45
C ASN A 2 -34.79 41.54 -4.24
N GLY A 3 -33.80 40.74 -3.87
CA GLY A 3 -33.56 39.34 -4.22
C GLY A 3 -32.38 39.29 -5.18
N LEU A 4 -31.36 38.50 -4.84
CA LEU A 4 -30.47 37.75 -5.74
C LEU A 4 -29.50 36.95 -4.87
N ASN A 5 -29.96 35.78 -4.44
CA ASN A 5 -29.08 34.64 -4.15
C ASN A 5 -28.35 34.30 -5.44
N GLY A 6 -27.02 34.41 -5.45
CA GLY A 6 -26.20 33.76 -6.46
C GLY A 6 -26.22 32.26 -6.20
N GLN A 7 -27.07 31.53 -6.93
CA GLN A 7 -26.95 30.09 -7.08
C GLN A 7 -25.60 29.83 -7.78
N ARG A 8 -24.63 29.24 -7.08
CA ARG A 8 -23.64 28.39 -7.75
C ARG A 8 -24.41 27.13 -8.15
N SER A 9 -24.62 26.94 -9.43
CA SER A 9 -25.03 25.65 -9.98
C SER A 9 -23.85 24.71 -9.80
N ASP A 10 -23.97 23.73 -8.90
CA ASP A 10 -23.16 22.51 -8.92
C ASP A 10 -23.60 21.67 -10.13
N GLU A 11 -23.37 22.19 -11.34
CA GLU A 11 -23.34 21.35 -12.54
C GLU A 11 -21.98 20.63 -12.53
N GLU A 12 -22.02 19.30 -12.41
CA GLU A 12 -20.86 18.43 -12.43
C GLU A 12 -20.11 18.65 -13.76
N PHE A 13 -18.94 19.29 -13.70
CA PHE A 13 -18.10 19.54 -14.88
C PHE A 13 -17.61 18.19 -15.43
N GLU A 14 -18.02 17.85 -16.65
CA GLU A 14 -17.61 16.61 -17.33
C GLU A 14 -16.41 16.87 -18.23
N ILE A 15 -15.38 16.02 -18.10
CA ILE A 15 -14.18 16.10 -18.95
C ILE A 15 -14.59 15.76 -20.40
N PRO A 16 -14.33 16.64 -21.38
CA PRO A 16 -14.73 16.40 -22.76
C PRO A 16 -13.92 15.29 -23.42
N GLU A 17 -14.55 14.52 -24.31
CA GLU A 17 -13.87 13.49 -25.08
C GLU A 17 -13.09 14.09 -26.26
N LEU A 18 -11.78 13.83 -26.31
CA LEU A 18 -10.84 14.24 -27.37
C LEU A 18 -10.99 15.71 -27.82
N PRO A 19 -10.89 16.70 -26.90
CA PRO A 19 -11.05 18.11 -27.26
C PRO A 19 -9.97 18.51 -28.27
N SER A 20 -10.35 19.41 -29.18
CA SER A 20 -9.52 19.82 -30.31
C SER A 20 -9.23 21.31 -30.27
N GLY A 21 -7.98 21.69 -30.49
CA GLY A 21 -7.61 23.10 -30.54
C GLY A 21 -6.11 23.32 -30.69
N LYS A 22 -5.69 24.59 -30.66
CA LYS A 22 -4.32 25.00 -30.98
C LYS A 22 -3.60 25.69 -29.82
N VAL A 23 -4.32 26.32 -28.90
CA VAL A 23 -3.76 27.07 -27.77
C VAL A 23 -4.28 26.48 -26.47
N LEU A 24 -3.38 25.88 -25.69
CA LEU A 24 -3.66 25.39 -24.35
C LEU A 24 -3.26 26.46 -23.32
N ARG A 25 -4.19 26.87 -22.47
CA ARG A 25 -3.96 27.77 -21.33
C ARG A 25 -4.12 27.02 -20.02
N LEU A 26 -3.13 27.18 -19.14
CA LEU A 26 -3.10 26.61 -17.80
C LEU A 26 -3.14 27.75 -16.80
N GLU A 27 -4.28 27.92 -16.11
CA GLU A 27 -4.46 28.89 -15.05
C GLU A 27 -4.18 28.26 -13.69
N LEU A 28 -3.12 28.74 -13.03
CA LEU A 28 -2.66 28.22 -11.74
C LEU A 28 -3.43 28.93 -10.61
N LEU A 29 -4.58 28.38 -10.22
CA LEU A 29 -5.55 29.04 -9.34
C LEU A 29 -5.10 29.11 -7.87
N SER A 30 -4.38 28.10 -7.40
CA SER A 30 -3.80 28.08 -6.04
C SER A 30 -2.62 27.10 -5.95
N ASN A 31 -1.92 27.12 -4.82
CA ASN A 31 -0.87 26.17 -4.48
C ASN A 31 -1.16 25.45 -3.16
N TRP A 32 -0.24 24.59 -2.73
CA TRP A 32 -0.37 23.75 -1.53
C TRP A 32 -0.04 24.47 -0.21
N GLY A 33 0.26 25.77 -0.23
CA GLY A 33 0.40 26.58 0.99
C GLY A 33 1.62 27.51 1.04
N ASP A 34 2.27 27.81 -0.09
CA ASP A 34 3.35 28.79 -0.15
C ASP A 34 2.80 30.21 -0.44
N ASP A 35 3.15 31.20 0.38
CA ASP A 35 2.62 32.57 0.21
C ASP A 35 3.34 33.37 -0.89
N THR A 36 4.41 32.83 -1.48
CA THR A 36 5.33 33.58 -2.35
C THR A 36 5.38 33.04 -3.78
N TYR A 37 5.30 31.72 -3.98
CA TYR A 37 5.56 31.10 -5.27
C TYR A 37 4.51 30.06 -5.66
N VAL A 38 4.27 29.94 -6.96
CA VAL A 38 3.57 28.80 -7.57
C VAL A 38 4.45 28.20 -8.66
N GLY A 39 4.54 26.87 -8.73
CA GLY A 39 5.46 26.19 -9.63
C GLY A 39 4.93 24.86 -10.15
N LEU A 40 5.47 24.46 -11.30
CA LEU A 40 5.25 23.17 -11.93
C LEU A 40 6.61 22.63 -12.37
N ASN A 41 6.78 21.32 -12.29
CA ASN A 41 7.97 20.67 -12.79
C ASN A 41 7.84 20.37 -14.29
N ALA A 42 6.76 19.70 -14.69
CA ALA A 42 6.50 19.39 -16.10
C ALA A 42 5.01 19.21 -16.42
N VAL A 43 4.67 19.37 -17.69
CA VAL A 43 3.36 19.07 -18.28
C VAL A 43 3.61 18.22 -19.52
N GLU A 44 3.05 17.02 -19.53
CA GLU A 44 3.16 16.07 -20.61
C GLU A 44 1.80 15.94 -21.33
N ILE A 45 1.83 15.86 -22.65
CA ILE A 45 0.65 15.93 -23.51
C ILE A 45 0.76 14.86 -24.60
N PHE A 46 -0.31 14.10 -24.81
CA PHE A 46 -0.43 13.14 -25.90
C PHE A 46 -1.67 13.41 -26.76
N GLU A 47 -1.51 13.21 -28.05
CA GLU A 47 -2.57 13.24 -29.06
C GLU A 47 -3.21 11.87 -29.24
N GLU A 48 -4.34 11.82 -29.98
CA GLU A 48 -5.04 10.57 -30.30
C GLU A 48 -4.21 9.49 -31.02
N ASN A 49 -3.10 9.89 -31.66
CA ASN A 49 -2.17 8.99 -32.33
C ASN A 49 -1.08 8.41 -31.40
N GLY A 50 -1.17 8.71 -30.10
CA GLY A 50 -0.20 8.29 -29.09
C GLY A 50 1.10 9.10 -29.07
N LYS A 51 1.25 10.14 -29.87
CA LYS A 51 2.47 10.96 -29.93
C LYS A 51 2.30 12.29 -29.21
N ARG A 52 3.43 12.94 -28.91
CA ARG A 52 3.45 14.28 -28.35
C ARG A 52 3.26 15.33 -29.46
N PRO A 53 2.47 16.38 -29.23
CA PRO A 53 2.29 17.44 -30.21
C PRO A 53 3.54 18.32 -30.34
N GLU A 54 3.74 18.87 -31.54
CA GLU A 54 4.79 19.86 -31.76
C GLU A 54 4.37 21.23 -31.20
N VAL A 55 5.19 21.80 -30.32
CA VAL A 55 4.93 23.10 -29.70
C VAL A 55 5.65 24.21 -30.46
N ALA A 56 4.87 25.18 -30.92
CA ALA A 56 5.37 26.37 -31.59
C ALA A 56 5.88 27.42 -30.59
N LYS A 57 5.24 27.55 -29.42
CA LYS A 57 5.60 28.54 -28.40
C LYS A 57 5.05 28.20 -27.03
N ILE A 58 5.82 28.49 -25.98
CA ILE A 58 5.36 28.51 -24.59
C ILE A 58 5.60 29.89 -24.01
N SER A 59 4.66 30.42 -23.24
CA SER A 59 4.84 31.68 -22.52
C SER A 59 4.09 31.70 -21.19
N SER A 60 4.53 32.54 -20.26
CA SER A 60 3.81 32.79 -19.02
C SER A 60 3.57 34.28 -18.83
N ASN A 61 2.47 34.61 -18.17
CA ASN A 61 2.15 35.98 -17.80
C ASN A 61 2.86 36.46 -16.51
N ALA A 62 3.68 35.61 -15.88
CA ALA A 62 4.39 35.89 -14.64
C ALA A 62 5.40 37.05 -14.80
N LEU A 63 5.38 38.01 -13.86
CA LEU A 63 6.31 39.15 -13.86
C LEU A 63 7.73 38.73 -13.46
N ARG A 64 7.83 37.77 -12.55
CA ARG A 64 9.08 37.20 -12.05
C ARG A 64 8.94 35.68 -11.98
N SER A 65 9.93 34.99 -12.54
CA SER A 65 10.02 33.53 -12.51
C SER A 65 11.46 33.06 -12.33
N VAL A 66 11.60 31.84 -11.83
CA VAL A 66 12.85 31.09 -11.74
C VAL A 66 12.69 29.85 -12.62
N GLY A 67 13.69 29.57 -13.46
CA GLY A 67 13.61 28.57 -14.52
C GLY A 67 12.94 29.11 -15.80
N SER A 68 13.16 28.43 -16.92
CA SER A 68 12.47 28.76 -18.18
C SER A 68 11.06 28.16 -18.17
N VAL A 69 10.04 28.91 -18.59
CA VAL A 69 8.69 28.32 -18.75
C VAL A 69 8.69 27.22 -19.81
N GLU A 70 9.64 27.24 -20.75
CA GLU A 70 9.79 26.18 -21.75
C GLU A 70 10.24 24.85 -21.13
N SER A 71 10.85 24.86 -19.93
CA SER A 71 11.36 23.65 -19.30
C SER A 71 10.24 22.73 -18.80
N ILE A 72 9.03 23.25 -18.63
CA ILE A 72 7.87 22.44 -18.25
C ILE A 72 7.47 21.45 -19.37
N PHE A 73 7.89 21.70 -20.61
CA PHE A 73 7.54 20.89 -21.79
C PHE A 73 8.72 20.03 -22.26
N VAL A 74 9.43 19.38 -21.33
CA VAL A 74 10.68 18.62 -21.59
C VAL A 74 10.67 17.26 -20.89
N GLU A 75 11.42 16.29 -21.46
CA GLU A 75 11.56 14.88 -21.07
C GLU A 75 12.19 14.57 -19.69
N SER A 76 12.39 15.57 -18.80
CA SER A 76 13.04 15.35 -17.49
C SER A 76 12.03 15.54 -16.35
N PHE A 77 11.26 14.49 -16.09
CA PHE A 77 10.11 14.52 -15.17
C PHE A 77 10.48 14.37 -13.68
N THR A 78 11.72 14.00 -13.39
CA THR A 78 12.24 13.73 -12.03
C THR A 78 13.34 14.72 -11.61
N CYS A 79 13.47 15.84 -12.32
CA CYS A 79 14.54 16.80 -12.07
C CYS A 79 14.27 17.65 -10.82
N THR A 80 15.17 17.60 -9.83
CA THR A 80 15.13 18.46 -8.63
C THR A 80 16.05 19.68 -8.73
N ASP A 81 16.61 19.94 -9.92
CA ASP A 81 17.50 21.09 -10.18
C ASP A 81 16.68 22.38 -10.32
N GLN A 82 16.90 23.34 -9.42
CA GLN A 82 16.26 24.66 -9.41
C GLN A 82 16.35 25.41 -10.74
N GLY A 83 17.41 25.17 -11.54
CA GLY A 83 17.59 25.81 -12.85
C GLY A 83 16.74 25.20 -13.97
N LYS A 84 16.14 24.03 -13.73
CA LYS A 84 15.39 23.26 -14.72
C LYS A 84 13.89 23.13 -14.39
N MET A 85 13.50 23.38 -13.14
CA MET A 85 12.10 23.52 -12.74
C MET A 85 11.62 24.96 -12.93
N TRP A 86 10.31 25.13 -13.15
CA TRP A 86 9.71 26.45 -13.29
C TRP A 86 8.87 26.84 -12.09
N ARG A 87 9.10 28.04 -11.55
CA ARG A 87 8.23 28.69 -10.56
C ARG A 87 8.08 30.17 -10.84
N ALA A 88 6.93 30.71 -10.49
CA ALA A 88 6.58 32.12 -10.61
C ALA A 88 6.21 32.72 -9.26
N GLU A 89 6.56 33.99 -9.05
CA GLU A 89 6.15 34.74 -7.86
C GLU A 89 4.64 35.03 -7.94
N LEU A 90 3.91 34.73 -6.86
CA LEU A 90 2.48 34.99 -6.74
C LEU A 90 2.20 36.50 -6.78
N GLN A 91 1.05 36.87 -7.36
CA GLN A 91 0.60 38.26 -7.42
C GLN A 91 -0.78 38.37 -6.78
N VAL A 92 -0.94 39.37 -5.90
CA VAL A 92 -2.14 39.55 -5.07
C VAL A 92 -3.43 39.67 -5.90
N ASP A 93 -3.35 40.25 -7.10
CA ASP A 93 -4.52 40.55 -7.96
C ASP A 93 -4.49 39.83 -9.32
N ARG A 94 -3.62 38.83 -9.51
CA ARG A 94 -3.46 38.18 -10.82
C ARG A 94 -3.08 36.71 -10.73
N THR A 95 -3.87 35.87 -11.39
CA THR A 95 -3.57 34.44 -11.58
C THR A 95 -2.40 34.26 -12.54
N VAL A 96 -1.48 33.37 -12.18
CA VAL A 96 -0.39 32.99 -13.07
C VAL A 96 -0.94 32.06 -14.15
N VAL A 97 -0.68 32.41 -15.41
CA VAL A 97 -1.14 31.66 -16.58
C VAL A 97 0.06 31.24 -17.42
N ILE A 98 0.05 29.99 -17.86
CA ILE A 98 0.96 29.46 -18.87
C ILE A 98 0.15 29.21 -20.15
N GLU A 99 0.64 29.71 -21.29
CA GLU A 99 0.04 29.51 -22.60
C GLU A 99 1.01 28.70 -23.49
N ILE A 100 0.53 27.57 -24.00
CA ILE A 100 1.22 26.66 -24.91
C ILE A 100 0.50 26.73 -26.26
N THR A 101 1.21 27.16 -27.30
CA THR A 101 0.71 27.18 -28.68
C THR A 101 1.31 26.02 -29.46
N PHE A 102 0.47 25.15 -30.00
CA PHE A 102 0.87 24.05 -30.87
C PHE A 102 1.08 24.52 -32.32
N THR A 103 1.90 23.80 -33.08
CA THR A 103 2.12 24.08 -34.51
C THR A 103 0.83 23.87 -35.32
N ASP A 104 0.14 22.76 -35.05
CA ASP A 104 -1.11 22.35 -35.68
C ASP A 104 -2.27 22.29 -34.67
N VAL A 105 -3.50 22.12 -35.16
CA VAL A 105 -4.65 21.81 -34.31
C VAL A 105 -4.50 20.36 -33.83
N ILE A 106 -4.44 20.16 -32.52
CA ILE A 106 -4.25 18.84 -31.92
C ILE A 106 -5.59 18.24 -31.49
N ARG A 107 -5.64 16.92 -31.35
CA ARG A 107 -6.74 16.21 -30.67
C ARG A 107 -6.19 15.60 -29.40
N LEU A 108 -6.51 16.22 -28.27
CA LEU A 108 -5.91 15.93 -26.99
C LEU A 108 -6.47 14.62 -26.40
N ALA A 109 -5.61 13.64 -26.13
CA ALA A 109 -6.00 12.35 -25.58
C ALA A 109 -5.62 12.18 -24.10
N MET A 110 -4.47 12.73 -23.69
CA MET A 110 -4.00 12.65 -22.31
C MET A 110 -3.17 13.89 -21.95
N MET A 111 -3.33 14.37 -20.72
CA MET A 111 -2.43 15.32 -20.09
C MET A 111 -1.90 14.73 -18.78
N ARG A 112 -0.63 14.95 -18.48
CA ARG A 112 -0.01 14.53 -17.22
C ARG A 112 0.76 15.68 -16.58
N PHE A 113 0.47 15.96 -15.31
CA PHE A 113 1.06 17.05 -14.54
C PHE A 113 2.08 16.54 -13.54
N TRP A 114 3.27 17.11 -13.59
CA TRP A 114 4.34 16.86 -12.63
C TRP A 114 4.50 18.11 -11.78
N ASN A 115 4.11 17.99 -10.51
CA ASN A 115 4.07 19.14 -9.62
C ASN A 115 5.47 19.53 -9.10
N TYR A 116 5.61 20.72 -8.51
CA TYR A 116 6.92 21.25 -8.09
C TYR A 116 7.57 20.37 -7.00
N SER A 117 8.72 19.76 -7.33
CA SER A 117 9.33 18.68 -6.54
C SER A 117 10.74 18.98 -6.03
N GLU A 118 11.13 20.26 -5.96
CA GLU A 118 12.49 20.67 -5.53
C GLU A 118 12.86 20.09 -4.16
N SER A 119 11.94 20.19 -3.20
CA SER A 119 12.04 19.59 -1.88
C SER A 119 10.64 19.44 -1.29
N ARG A 120 10.45 18.62 -0.25
CA ARG A 120 9.15 18.46 0.42
C ARG A 120 8.59 19.78 0.98
N VAL A 121 9.46 20.70 1.40
CA VAL A 121 9.06 22.03 1.88
C VAL A 121 8.61 22.90 0.70
N HIS A 122 9.35 22.87 -0.39
CA HIS A 122 9.02 23.61 -1.60
C HIS A 122 7.85 23.00 -2.39
N ALA A 123 7.41 21.79 -2.05
CA ALA A 123 6.21 21.17 -2.61
C ALA A 123 4.95 21.99 -2.35
N GLN A 124 4.96 22.82 -1.30
CA GLN A 124 3.90 23.79 -1.03
C GLN A 124 3.77 24.86 -2.12
N MET A 125 4.85 25.10 -2.88
CA MET A 125 4.82 25.94 -4.10
C MET A 125 4.12 25.24 -5.26
N GLY A 126 3.90 23.93 -5.18
CA GLY A 126 3.23 23.17 -6.23
C GLY A 126 1.80 23.63 -6.46
N VAL A 127 1.32 23.58 -7.70
CA VAL A 127 -0.06 23.91 -8.07
C VAL A 127 -1.03 22.97 -7.36
N ARG A 128 -2.06 23.53 -6.73
CA ARG A 128 -3.12 22.78 -6.07
C ARG A 128 -4.41 22.82 -6.85
N HIS A 129 -4.89 23.98 -7.28
CA HIS A 129 -6.07 24.04 -8.15
C HIS A 129 -5.65 24.58 -9.51
N LEU A 130 -6.08 23.92 -10.57
CA LEU A 130 -5.72 24.21 -11.94
C LEU A 130 -6.97 24.26 -12.82
N ARG A 131 -7.04 25.26 -13.70
CA ARG A 131 -7.96 25.26 -14.84
C ARG A 131 -7.16 25.15 -16.14
N ALA A 132 -7.54 24.21 -17.00
CA ALA A 132 -7.00 24.07 -18.34
C ALA A 132 -8.06 24.43 -19.38
N GLU A 133 -7.70 25.29 -20.34
CA GLU A 133 -8.54 25.70 -21.45
C GLU A 133 -7.85 25.42 -22.78
N LEU A 134 -8.58 24.89 -23.76
CA LEU A 134 -8.12 24.68 -25.12
C LEU A 134 -8.94 25.57 -26.06
N ASP A 135 -8.29 26.53 -26.72
CA ASP A 135 -8.92 27.56 -27.56
C ASP A 135 -10.12 28.24 -26.86
N ASP A 136 -9.89 28.71 -25.62
CA ASP A 136 -10.87 29.39 -24.75
C ASP A 136 -12.05 28.51 -24.28
N VAL A 137 -11.96 27.18 -24.44
CA VAL A 137 -12.92 26.21 -23.89
C VAL A 137 -12.29 25.48 -22.72
N THR A 138 -12.90 25.54 -21.54
CA THR A 138 -12.44 24.78 -20.36
C THR A 138 -12.54 23.27 -20.61
N ILE A 139 -11.41 22.59 -20.54
CA ILE A 139 -11.31 21.13 -20.72
C ILE A 139 -11.06 20.40 -19.39
N PHE A 140 -10.56 21.11 -18.38
CA PHE A 140 -10.36 20.58 -17.02
C PHE A 140 -10.39 21.71 -16.00
N GLU A 141 -11.04 21.49 -14.87
CA GLU A 141 -10.93 22.33 -13.68
C GLU A 141 -10.97 21.42 -12.45
N GLY A 142 -9.88 21.38 -11.69
CA GLY A 142 -9.74 20.41 -10.61
C GLY A 142 -8.56 20.68 -9.69
N GLU A 143 -8.46 19.85 -8.66
CA GLU A 143 -7.32 19.81 -7.75
C GLU A 143 -6.21 18.94 -8.38
N ILE A 144 -4.95 19.33 -8.17
CA ILE A 144 -3.75 18.60 -8.58
C ILE A 144 -2.92 18.26 -7.34
N ASP A 145 -2.54 17.00 -7.22
CA ASP A 145 -1.76 16.39 -6.16
C ASP A 145 -0.38 17.04 -5.98
N CYS A 146 0.04 17.14 -4.73
CA CYS A 146 1.36 17.66 -4.38
C CYS A 146 2.46 16.71 -4.85
N ALA A 147 3.66 17.20 -5.22
CA ALA A 147 4.70 16.38 -5.85
C ALA A 147 5.30 15.24 -5.00
N PHE A 148 4.85 15.11 -3.74
CA PHE A 148 5.23 14.05 -2.80
C PHE A 148 4.00 13.31 -2.25
N THR A 149 2.85 13.38 -2.94
CA THR A 149 1.74 12.45 -2.69
C THR A 149 2.15 11.04 -3.14
N ASP A 150 1.59 10.05 -2.45
CA ASP A 150 2.07 8.68 -2.46
C ASP A 150 1.65 7.95 -3.76
N HIS A 151 2.62 7.65 -4.63
CA HIS A 151 2.49 6.52 -5.56
C HIS A 151 3.60 5.53 -5.21
N ASP A 152 3.25 4.28 -4.93
CA ASP A 152 4.18 3.19 -4.56
C ASP A 152 5.11 2.76 -5.73
N HIS A 153 5.18 3.57 -6.79
CA HIS A 153 6.08 3.47 -7.95
C HIS A 153 6.84 4.80 -8.12
N GLU A 154 7.83 4.88 -9.04
CA GLU A 154 8.42 6.18 -9.42
C GLU A 154 7.31 7.22 -9.61
N PRO A 155 7.51 8.50 -9.20
CA PRO A 155 6.43 9.48 -9.19
C PRO A 155 5.70 9.40 -10.53
N MET A 156 4.40 9.09 -10.53
CA MET A 156 3.58 9.20 -11.72
C MET A 156 2.91 10.55 -11.60
N GLY A 157 3.23 11.49 -12.49
CA GLY A 157 2.49 12.74 -12.54
C GLY A 157 0.98 12.49 -12.63
N GLU A 158 0.19 13.45 -12.15
CA GLU A 158 -1.26 13.33 -12.16
C GLU A 158 -1.79 13.30 -13.60
N THR A 159 -2.49 12.23 -13.94
CA THR A 159 -2.90 11.95 -15.32
C THR A 159 -4.38 12.21 -15.51
N ILE A 160 -4.70 13.04 -16.50
CA ILE A 160 -6.03 13.37 -16.97
C ILE A 160 -6.22 12.71 -18.34
N LEU A 161 -7.22 11.83 -18.44
CA LEU A 161 -7.57 11.15 -19.68
C LEU A 161 -8.78 11.84 -20.33
N PHE A 162 -8.65 12.11 -21.63
CA PHE A 162 -9.72 12.67 -22.47
C PHE A 162 -10.28 11.60 -23.42
N THR A 163 -9.98 10.33 -23.19
CA THR A 163 -10.47 9.20 -23.97
C THR A 163 -10.57 7.94 -23.12
N THR A 164 -11.49 7.06 -23.50
CA THR A 164 -11.61 5.68 -23.00
C THR A 164 -11.39 4.66 -24.12
N ASP A 165 -10.94 5.09 -25.31
CA ASP A 165 -10.69 4.21 -26.46
C ASP A 165 -9.39 3.43 -26.25
N GLU A 166 -9.51 2.10 -26.17
CA GLU A 166 -8.38 1.18 -25.93
C GLU A 166 -7.27 1.32 -26.99
N SER A 167 -7.61 1.60 -28.25
CA SER A 167 -6.61 1.73 -29.31
C SER A 167 -5.75 2.99 -29.16
N ILE A 168 -6.34 4.08 -28.65
CA ILE A 168 -5.63 5.31 -28.34
C ILE A 168 -4.76 5.12 -27.10
N LEU A 169 -5.28 4.44 -26.07
CA LEU A 169 -4.53 4.14 -24.85
C LEU A 169 -3.32 3.22 -25.12
N GLU A 170 -3.46 2.21 -25.98
CA GLU A 170 -2.35 1.37 -26.45
C GLU A 170 -1.31 2.20 -27.22
N ALA A 171 -1.75 3.07 -28.13
CA ALA A 171 -0.84 3.94 -28.89
C ALA A 171 -0.07 4.91 -27.96
N ILE A 172 -0.72 5.43 -26.91
CA ILE A 172 -0.04 6.22 -25.87
C ILE A 172 0.99 5.37 -25.13
N ALA A 173 0.61 4.15 -24.70
CA ALA A 173 1.49 3.27 -23.96
C ALA A 173 2.77 2.88 -24.72
N GLU A 174 2.70 2.72 -26.05
CA GLU A 174 3.86 2.46 -26.90
C GLU A 174 4.87 3.62 -26.97
N ASN A 175 4.40 4.86 -26.78
CA ASN A 175 5.19 6.08 -26.93
C ASN A 175 5.47 6.80 -25.59
N ASP A 176 4.87 6.35 -24.50
CA ASP A 176 5.09 6.87 -23.16
C ASP A 176 6.40 6.32 -22.58
N VAL A 177 7.43 7.17 -22.50
CA VAL A 177 8.74 6.84 -21.95
C VAL A 177 8.66 6.39 -20.48
N CYS A 178 7.64 6.84 -19.73
CA CYS A 178 7.39 6.39 -18.36
C CYS A 178 6.91 4.92 -18.30
N LEU A 179 6.28 4.42 -19.38
CA LEU A 179 5.85 3.02 -19.51
C LEU A 179 6.90 2.16 -20.23
N VAL A 180 7.62 2.70 -21.22
CA VAL A 180 8.65 1.99 -22.01
C VAL A 180 9.97 1.83 -21.26
N GLY A 181 10.31 2.75 -20.35
CA GLY A 181 11.50 2.67 -19.49
C GLY A 181 11.56 1.41 -18.62
N ASN A 182 10.40 0.79 -18.32
CA ASN A 182 10.29 -0.45 -17.58
C ASN A 182 10.68 -1.72 -18.37
N THR A 183 10.79 -1.65 -19.70
CA THR A 183 11.03 -2.84 -20.53
C THR A 183 12.51 -3.06 -20.89
N VAL A 184 13.36 -2.02 -20.79
CA VAL A 184 14.78 -2.09 -21.21
C VAL A 184 15.78 -1.77 -20.08
N SER A 185 15.32 -1.30 -18.91
CA SER A 185 16.19 -0.99 -17.76
C SER A 185 16.38 -2.15 -16.77
N ASN A 186 16.07 -3.40 -17.14
CA ASN A 186 16.41 -4.61 -16.38
C ASN A 186 17.93 -4.97 -16.41
N SER A 187 18.82 -3.99 -16.52
CA SER A 187 20.28 -4.25 -16.50
C SER A 187 21.12 -3.34 -15.61
N SER A 188 20.54 -2.41 -14.85
CA SER A 188 21.30 -1.69 -13.80
C SER A 188 20.42 -1.11 -12.69
N THR A 189 19.55 -1.92 -12.11
CA THR A 189 18.91 -1.67 -10.81
C THR A 189 19.40 -2.69 -9.79
N MET A 190 20.62 -2.51 -9.30
CA MET A 190 20.91 -3.00 -7.95
C MET A 190 20.26 -2.05 -6.94
N ASP A 191 19.66 -2.64 -5.91
CA ASP A 191 19.43 -2.12 -4.56
C ASP A 191 18.10 -1.50 -4.07
N ASN A 192 17.02 -1.23 -4.82
CA ASN A 192 15.81 -0.68 -4.14
C ASN A 192 14.85 -1.73 -3.54
N ALA A 193 14.71 -2.89 -4.20
CA ALA A 193 13.96 -4.02 -3.66
C ALA A 193 14.82 -4.87 -2.71
N GLU A 194 16.13 -4.98 -2.97
CA GLU A 194 17.09 -5.66 -2.08
C GLU A 194 17.30 -4.90 -0.77
N LEU A 195 17.38 -3.56 -0.77
CA LEU A 195 17.48 -2.79 0.47
C LEU A 195 16.20 -2.88 1.31
N ALA A 196 15.02 -2.97 0.68
CA ALA A 196 13.77 -3.22 1.39
C ALA A 196 13.73 -4.63 2.00
N LEU A 197 14.17 -5.66 1.27
CA LEU A 197 14.29 -7.04 1.79
C LEU A 197 15.29 -7.13 2.96
N GLY A 198 16.44 -6.43 2.86
CA GLY A 198 17.45 -6.38 3.92
C GLY A 198 17.05 -5.57 5.15
N LEU A 199 16.07 -4.67 5.01
CA LEU A 199 15.51 -3.86 6.09
C LEU A 199 14.12 -4.31 6.52
N THR A 200 13.61 -5.44 5.99
CA THR A 200 12.29 -5.96 6.36
C THR A 200 12.37 -6.52 7.77
N PRO A 201 11.71 -5.91 8.76
CA PRO A 201 11.70 -6.48 10.10
C PRO A 201 10.96 -7.82 10.09
N HIS A 202 11.53 -8.79 10.80
CA HIS A 202 10.89 -10.08 10.98
C HIS A 202 9.72 -9.91 11.97
N ARG A 203 8.50 -9.95 11.45
CA ARG A 203 7.29 -10.06 12.29
C ARG A 203 7.33 -11.44 12.97
N PRO A 204 7.23 -11.51 14.31
CA PRO A 204 7.12 -12.79 15.00
C PRO A 204 5.93 -13.55 14.42
N VAL A 205 6.14 -14.78 13.95
CA VAL A 205 5.05 -15.58 13.40
C VAL A 205 4.02 -15.83 14.52
N THR A 206 2.73 -16.00 14.19
CA THR A 206 1.61 -16.23 15.14
C THR A 206 1.80 -17.47 16.05
N ARG A 207 2.92 -18.19 15.90
CA ARG A 207 3.36 -19.42 16.56
C ARG A 207 3.34 -19.42 18.10
N GLU A 208 3.27 -18.27 18.79
CA GLU A 208 3.36 -18.19 20.27
C GLU A 208 2.06 -17.85 21.04
N ALA A 209 0.94 -17.53 20.39
CA ALA A 209 -0.26 -17.06 21.10
C ALA A 209 -1.27 -18.17 21.43
N ALA A 210 -0.88 -19.15 22.26
CA ALA A 210 -1.84 -19.92 23.06
C ALA A 210 -1.64 -19.57 24.53
N PRO A 211 -2.63 -19.00 25.25
CA PRO A 211 -2.44 -18.57 26.63
C PRO A 211 -2.23 -19.79 27.54
N LEU A 212 -1.00 -19.93 28.06
CA LEU A 212 -0.70 -20.85 29.15
C LEU A 212 -1.43 -20.38 30.41
N LEU A 213 -2.61 -20.96 30.65
CA LEU A 213 -3.25 -20.92 31.96
C LEU A 213 -2.84 -22.17 32.75
N ARG A 214 -2.03 -21.89 33.79
CA ARG A 214 -1.75 -22.65 35.02
C ARG A 214 -0.50 -23.57 35.02
N PRO A 215 0.30 -23.53 36.10
CA PRO A 215 1.40 -24.45 36.33
C PRO A 215 0.86 -25.73 36.98
N GLU A 216 0.88 -26.84 36.25
CA GLU A 216 0.73 -28.17 36.85
C GLU A 216 2.08 -28.89 36.87
N ALA A 217 2.35 -29.49 38.02
CA ALA A 217 3.63 -29.98 38.46
C ALA A 217 4.22 -31.06 37.55
N GLU A 218 5.53 -30.96 37.33
CA GLU A 218 6.35 -31.97 36.67
C GLU A 218 6.19 -33.34 37.36
N ARG A 219 5.98 -34.38 36.54
CA ARG A 219 6.25 -35.77 36.93
C ARG A 219 7.01 -36.50 35.81
N PRO A 220 7.87 -37.47 36.19
CA PRO A 220 9.07 -37.76 35.43
C PRO A 220 8.90 -38.79 34.32
N VAL A 221 9.84 -38.69 33.38
CA VAL A 221 10.14 -39.54 32.21
C VAL A 221 10.03 -41.04 32.51
N SER A 222 9.31 -41.79 31.67
CA SER A 222 9.54 -43.23 31.52
C SER A 222 9.14 -43.77 30.15
N ALA A 223 10.08 -44.53 29.60
CA ALA A 223 9.96 -45.65 28.65
C ALA A 223 9.46 -45.37 27.22
N ALA A 224 10.41 -45.49 26.29
CA ALA A 224 10.17 -45.80 24.90
C ALA A 224 9.39 -47.11 24.75
N THR A 225 8.42 -47.12 23.85
CA THR A 225 7.82 -48.33 23.27
C THR A 225 7.95 -48.29 21.75
N PRO A 226 8.12 -49.45 21.08
CA PRO A 226 8.50 -49.51 19.68
C PRO A 226 7.33 -49.23 18.74
N ASP A 227 7.67 -48.79 17.54
CA ASP A 227 6.78 -48.60 16.38
C ASP A 227 5.90 -49.84 16.15
N VAL A 228 4.60 -49.67 16.31
CA VAL A 228 3.57 -50.56 15.77
C VAL A 228 2.94 -49.83 14.60
N ASP A 229 3.07 -50.40 13.41
CA ASP A 229 2.33 -50.03 12.20
C ASP A 229 0.84 -50.26 12.45
N ASP A 230 0.14 -49.22 12.92
CA ASP A 230 -1.33 -49.15 12.91
C ASP A 230 -1.77 -48.36 11.67
N GLU A 231 -2.24 -49.12 10.67
CA GLU A 231 -3.14 -48.68 9.61
C GLU A 231 -4.38 -47.98 10.24
N GLU A 232 -4.67 -46.76 9.79
CA GLU A 232 -5.82 -45.91 10.15
C GLU A 232 -5.93 -45.43 11.62
N CYS A 233 -4.93 -44.68 12.10
CA CYS A 233 -5.15 -43.75 13.22
C CYS A 233 -5.99 -42.52 12.77
N PRO A 234 -7.16 -42.24 13.40
CA PRO A 234 -7.94 -41.04 13.11
C PRO A 234 -7.14 -39.78 13.49
N GLY A 235 -6.87 -38.93 12.51
CA GLY A 235 -6.13 -37.66 12.67
C GLY A 235 -4.78 -37.58 11.95
N ARG A 236 -4.33 -38.65 11.26
CA ARG A 236 -3.15 -38.60 10.40
C ARG A 236 -3.49 -38.22 8.95
N VAL A 237 -2.75 -37.27 8.41
CA VAL A 237 -2.91 -36.73 7.06
C VAL A 237 -1.94 -37.41 6.11
N LYS A 238 -2.48 -38.10 5.09
CA LYS A 238 -1.70 -38.72 4.00
C LYS A 238 -1.79 -37.90 2.72
N MET A 239 -2.94 -37.28 2.47
CA MET A 239 -3.19 -36.41 1.33
C MET A 239 -3.86 -35.12 1.83
N LEU A 240 -3.30 -33.99 1.43
CA LEU A 240 -3.88 -32.66 1.58
C LEU A 240 -4.22 -32.15 0.18
N HIS A 241 -5.45 -31.68 -0.02
CA HIS A 241 -5.91 -31.18 -1.29
C HIS A 241 -6.56 -29.81 -1.09
N LEU A 242 -6.07 -28.81 -1.81
CA LEU A 242 -6.53 -27.43 -1.78
C LEU A 242 -7.22 -27.13 -3.10
N GLU A 243 -8.45 -26.67 -3.03
CA GLU A 243 -9.23 -26.24 -4.20
C GLU A 243 -9.34 -24.72 -4.17
N LEU A 244 -8.79 -24.04 -5.18
CA LEU A 244 -8.71 -22.59 -5.26
C LEU A 244 -9.94 -22.07 -6.00
N CYS A 245 -10.89 -21.50 -5.25
CA CYS A 245 -12.21 -21.16 -5.76
C CYS A 245 -12.29 -19.75 -6.35
N GLU A 246 -11.58 -18.78 -5.76
CA GLU A 246 -11.65 -17.38 -6.17
C GLU A 246 -10.30 -16.67 -5.98
N ASN A 247 -10.06 -15.63 -6.78
CA ASN A 247 -8.99 -14.66 -6.58
C ASN A 247 -9.56 -13.32 -6.06
N TRP A 248 -8.70 -12.31 -5.89
CA TRP A 248 -9.10 -10.99 -5.40
C TRP A 248 -9.67 -10.05 -6.46
N GLY A 249 -9.73 -10.46 -7.74
CA GLY A 249 -10.31 -9.68 -8.84
C GLY A 249 -9.50 -9.65 -10.13
N SER A 250 -8.35 -10.34 -10.21
CA SER A 250 -7.56 -10.36 -11.45
C SER A 250 -8.26 -11.15 -12.56
N PRO A 251 -8.31 -10.64 -13.80
CA PRO A 251 -8.89 -11.38 -14.91
C PRO A 251 -8.00 -12.59 -15.26
N GLY A 252 -8.56 -13.79 -15.21
CA GLY A 252 -7.97 -15.00 -15.77
C GLY A 252 -6.71 -15.55 -15.09
N LEU A 253 -6.28 -15.02 -13.93
CA LEU A 253 -5.05 -15.45 -13.25
C LEU A 253 -5.29 -15.78 -11.78
N ILE A 254 -4.64 -16.82 -11.27
CA ILE A 254 -4.61 -17.14 -9.84
C ILE A 254 -3.23 -17.63 -9.42
N GLY A 255 -2.75 -17.20 -8.25
CA GLY A 255 -1.41 -17.52 -7.80
C GLY A 255 -1.19 -17.43 -6.30
N LEU A 256 -0.03 -17.93 -5.88
CA LEU A 256 0.49 -17.89 -4.51
C LEU A 256 2.01 -17.68 -4.59
N ALA A 257 2.57 -16.99 -3.60
CA ALA A 257 4.02 -16.85 -3.46
C ALA A 257 4.65 -18.09 -2.79
N GLY A 258 3.95 -18.70 -1.82
CA GLY A 258 4.49 -19.84 -1.10
C GLY A 258 3.49 -20.49 -0.13
N LEU A 259 3.84 -21.69 0.30
CA LEU A 259 3.10 -22.53 1.25
C LEU A 259 4.07 -23.17 2.24
N GLU A 260 3.69 -23.21 3.51
CA GLU A 260 4.39 -23.99 4.53
C GLU A 260 3.38 -24.89 5.27
N ILE A 261 3.72 -26.17 5.40
CA ILE A 261 2.88 -27.16 6.07
C ILE A 261 3.29 -27.24 7.53
N LEU A 262 2.33 -27.08 8.44
CA LEU A 262 2.59 -27.09 9.88
C LEU A 262 2.23 -28.45 10.49
N GLY A 263 3.26 -29.10 11.05
CA GLY A 263 3.18 -30.39 11.70
C GLY A 263 2.85 -30.29 13.20
N ASN A 264 3.16 -31.35 13.94
CA ASN A 264 2.98 -31.38 15.39
C ASN A 264 3.70 -30.19 16.07
N LYS A 265 3.02 -29.53 17.03
CA LYS A 265 3.52 -28.34 17.73
C LYS A 265 3.85 -27.15 16.80
N ASN A 266 3.17 -27.02 15.65
CA ASN A 266 3.37 -25.95 14.66
C ASN A 266 4.80 -25.89 14.10
N THR A 267 5.49 -27.03 14.01
CA THR A 267 6.80 -27.11 13.36
C THR A 267 6.63 -27.25 11.85
N SER A 268 7.43 -26.53 11.08
CA SER A 268 7.51 -26.69 9.62
C SER A 268 7.81 -28.14 9.24
N VAL A 269 7.03 -28.68 8.29
CA VAL A 269 7.26 -30.00 7.71
C VAL A 269 8.22 -29.87 6.52
N ASP A 270 9.30 -30.65 6.55
CA ASP A 270 10.31 -30.65 5.49
C ASP A 270 9.70 -31.01 4.12
N PRO A 271 9.87 -30.16 3.08
CA PRO A 271 9.38 -30.42 1.73
C PRO A 271 9.80 -31.75 1.11
N SER A 272 10.94 -32.33 1.51
CA SER A 272 11.39 -33.65 1.05
C SER A 272 10.49 -34.81 1.53
N THR A 273 9.63 -34.56 2.51
CA THR A 273 8.74 -35.57 3.09
C THR A 273 7.38 -35.68 2.38
N PHE A 274 7.15 -34.89 1.34
CA PHE A 274 5.93 -34.95 0.52
C PHE A 274 6.18 -34.63 -0.95
N THR A 275 5.20 -34.93 -1.80
CA THR A 275 5.16 -34.50 -3.19
C THR A 275 4.02 -33.52 -3.40
N ILE A 276 4.27 -32.45 -4.15
CA ILE A 276 3.27 -31.42 -4.49
C ILE A 276 2.97 -31.46 -5.99
N THR A 277 1.70 -31.38 -6.34
CA THR A 277 1.21 -31.39 -7.72
C THR A 277 0.12 -30.33 -7.89
N SER A 278 0.09 -29.70 -9.06
CA SER A 278 -0.96 -28.76 -9.48
C SER A 278 -1.81 -29.36 -10.60
N SER A 279 -3.08 -28.97 -10.70
CA SER A 279 -3.96 -29.38 -11.80
C SER A 279 -3.64 -28.74 -13.16
N SER A 280 -2.81 -27.69 -13.19
CA SER A 280 -2.54 -26.85 -14.37
C SER A 280 -1.04 -26.72 -14.67
N GLN A 281 -0.66 -26.11 -15.81
CA GLN A 281 0.71 -25.99 -16.36
C GLN A 281 1.71 -25.13 -15.54
N GLY A 282 1.52 -24.92 -14.24
CA GLY A 282 2.43 -24.15 -13.38
C GLY A 282 3.30 -25.06 -12.51
N ASP A 283 4.60 -24.74 -12.38
CA ASP A 283 5.54 -25.50 -11.55
C ASP A 283 5.20 -25.39 -10.05
N PRO A 284 4.65 -26.43 -9.41
CA PRO A 284 4.24 -26.37 -8.01
C PRO A 284 5.43 -26.35 -7.05
N GLN A 285 6.66 -26.62 -7.51
CA GLN A 285 7.86 -26.54 -6.66
C GLN A 285 8.12 -25.12 -6.17
N LYS A 286 7.67 -24.11 -6.90
CA LYS A 286 7.74 -22.70 -6.48
C LYS A 286 7.00 -22.44 -5.16
N LEU A 287 5.93 -23.20 -4.87
CA LEU A 287 5.18 -23.05 -3.63
C LEU A 287 5.96 -23.49 -2.38
N ILE A 288 7.03 -24.27 -2.54
CA ILE A 288 7.79 -24.89 -1.45
C ILE A 288 9.30 -24.61 -1.56
N ASN A 289 9.69 -23.61 -2.34
CA ASN A 289 11.10 -23.24 -2.57
C ASN A 289 11.74 -22.48 -1.37
N GLY A 290 10.93 -22.12 -0.36
CA GLY A 290 11.35 -21.39 0.84
C GLY A 290 11.56 -19.88 0.64
N LYS A 291 11.39 -19.35 -0.57
CA LYS A 291 11.52 -17.92 -0.90
C LYS A 291 10.16 -17.22 -0.89
N ASN A 292 9.46 -17.31 0.23
CA ASN A 292 8.06 -16.88 0.32
C ASN A 292 7.89 -15.35 0.37
N LEU A 293 8.87 -14.63 0.94
CA LEU A 293 8.88 -13.18 1.04
C LEU A 293 9.52 -12.57 -0.22
N THR A 294 8.78 -12.61 -1.33
CA THR A 294 9.31 -12.21 -2.64
C THR A 294 8.29 -11.39 -3.45
N ARG A 295 8.82 -10.66 -4.43
CA ARG A 295 8.06 -10.05 -5.53
C ARG A 295 8.47 -10.61 -6.90
N SER A 296 9.46 -11.52 -6.93
CA SER A 296 9.98 -12.08 -8.17
C SER A 296 9.02 -13.13 -8.73
N PRO A 297 8.47 -12.97 -9.95
CA PRO A 297 7.61 -13.98 -10.58
C PRO A 297 8.32 -15.33 -10.78
N GLU A 298 9.65 -15.35 -10.80
CA GLU A 298 10.44 -16.58 -10.90
C GLU A 298 10.26 -17.46 -9.67
N ASP A 299 10.13 -16.85 -8.50
CA ASP A 299 9.99 -17.53 -7.21
C ASP A 299 8.52 -17.79 -6.82
N MET A 300 7.54 -17.25 -7.56
CA MET A 300 6.11 -17.37 -7.27
C MET A 300 5.35 -18.25 -8.27
N TRP A 301 4.29 -18.90 -7.78
CA TRP A 301 3.42 -19.76 -8.57
C TRP A 301 2.20 -18.98 -9.08
N LEU A 302 2.00 -18.99 -10.41
CA LEU A 302 0.89 -18.30 -11.09
C LEU A 302 0.40 -19.17 -12.24
N ILE A 303 -0.92 -19.29 -12.41
CA ILE A 303 -1.55 -20.05 -13.48
C ILE A 303 -2.77 -19.31 -14.05
N GLN A 304 -3.25 -19.78 -15.20
CA GLN A 304 -4.55 -19.37 -15.75
C GLN A 304 -5.69 -19.86 -14.84
N PHE A 305 -6.71 -19.02 -14.68
CA PHE A 305 -7.84 -19.24 -13.79
C PHE A 305 -9.17 -19.13 -14.56
N ASP A 306 -9.94 -20.21 -14.54
CA ASP A 306 -11.34 -20.22 -14.96
C ASP A 306 -12.21 -20.43 -13.71
N PRO A 307 -13.08 -19.47 -13.34
CA PRO A 307 -14.00 -19.64 -12.21
C PRO A 307 -14.92 -20.87 -12.32
N LYS A 308 -15.10 -21.44 -13.52
CA LYS A 308 -15.88 -22.68 -13.72
C LYS A 308 -15.07 -23.95 -13.46
N GLN A 309 -13.74 -23.86 -13.44
CA GLN A 309 -12.82 -24.96 -13.21
C GLN A 309 -11.80 -24.57 -12.15
N HIS A 310 -12.12 -24.87 -10.90
CA HIS A 310 -11.24 -24.54 -9.78
C HIS A 310 -9.89 -25.27 -9.88
N PRO A 311 -8.77 -24.54 -9.95
CA PRO A 311 -7.46 -25.17 -9.89
C PRO A 311 -7.23 -25.82 -8.53
N THR A 312 -6.45 -26.90 -8.52
CA THR A 312 -6.17 -27.63 -7.28
C THR A 312 -4.68 -27.80 -7.05
N ILE A 313 -4.29 -27.74 -5.78
CA ILE A 313 -2.94 -28.08 -5.29
C ILE A 313 -3.08 -29.30 -4.40
N THR A 314 -2.40 -30.39 -4.76
CA THR A 314 -2.43 -31.64 -4.01
C THR A 314 -1.05 -31.93 -3.43
N ILE A 315 -1.00 -32.21 -2.14
CA ILE A 315 0.20 -32.59 -1.40
C ILE A 315 0.02 -34.01 -0.87
N ASN A 316 0.90 -34.93 -1.28
CA ASN A 316 0.91 -36.32 -0.84
C ASN A 316 2.12 -36.58 0.05
N PHE A 317 1.88 -36.90 1.32
CA PHE A 317 2.96 -37.14 2.28
C PHE A 317 3.53 -38.56 2.11
N HIS A 318 4.86 -38.71 2.09
CA HIS A 318 5.53 -40.01 2.01
C HIS A 318 5.14 -40.90 3.20
N LYS A 319 5.03 -40.30 4.40
CA LYS A 319 4.47 -40.92 5.61
C LYS A 319 3.33 -40.04 6.16
N PRO A 320 2.25 -40.62 6.72
CA PRO A 320 1.19 -39.82 7.31
C PRO A 320 1.69 -38.89 8.43
N ILE A 321 1.27 -37.63 8.43
CA ILE A 321 1.68 -36.62 9.42
C ILE A 321 0.51 -36.14 10.27
N THR A 322 0.79 -35.49 11.40
CA THR A 322 -0.20 -34.68 12.13
C THR A 322 -0.14 -33.26 11.59
N LEU A 323 -1.21 -32.78 10.96
CA LEU A 323 -1.32 -31.44 10.40
C LEU A 323 -2.06 -30.52 11.38
N THR A 324 -1.43 -29.43 11.82
CA THR A 324 -2.07 -28.44 12.71
C THR A 324 -2.56 -27.19 11.96
N GLY A 325 -1.89 -26.87 10.84
CA GLY A 325 -2.16 -25.66 10.07
C GLY A 325 -1.40 -25.59 8.76
N ILE A 326 -1.68 -24.54 8.00
CA ILE A 326 -1.00 -24.21 6.74
C ILE A 326 -0.72 -22.71 6.76
N SER A 327 0.52 -22.33 6.49
CA SER A 327 0.90 -20.93 6.30
C SER A 327 0.88 -20.60 4.82
N PHE A 328 0.23 -19.49 4.48
CA PHE A 328 0.07 -19.02 3.11
C PHE A 328 0.79 -17.69 2.91
N TRP A 329 1.55 -17.59 1.81
CA TRP A 329 2.00 -16.32 1.25
C TRP A 329 1.30 -16.15 -0.08
N ASN A 330 0.46 -15.12 -0.15
CA ASN A 330 -0.34 -14.87 -1.33
C ASN A 330 0.50 -14.23 -2.47
N TYR A 331 0.02 -14.25 -3.70
CA TYR A 331 0.78 -13.73 -4.85
C TYR A 331 1.07 -12.22 -4.70
N ASN A 332 2.33 -11.80 -4.89
CA ASN A 332 2.81 -10.51 -4.40
C ASN A 332 3.74 -9.74 -5.37
N SER A 333 3.68 -9.97 -6.69
CA SER A 333 4.64 -9.32 -7.61
C SER A 333 4.54 -7.79 -7.60
N SER A 334 3.32 -7.27 -7.57
CA SER A 334 3.04 -5.84 -7.46
C SER A 334 1.68 -5.61 -6.78
N PRO A 335 1.34 -4.38 -6.37
CA PRO A 335 0.02 -4.05 -5.83
C PRO A 335 -1.13 -4.44 -6.78
N GLU A 336 -0.96 -4.25 -8.08
CA GLU A 336 -1.96 -4.58 -9.11
C GLU A 336 -2.04 -6.09 -9.32
N MET A 337 -0.90 -6.76 -9.38
CA MET A 337 -0.87 -8.19 -9.61
C MET A 337 -1.22 -9.01 -8.37
N SER A 338 -1.20 -8.40 -7.17
CA SER A 338 -1.65 -9.07 -5.94
C SER A 338 -3.14 -9.43 -5.96
N TYR A 339 -3.93 -8.81 -6.87
CA TYR A 339 -5.31 -9.21 -7.14
C TYR A 339 -5.43 -10.60 -7.79
N ALA A 340 -4.34 -11.15 -8.34
CA ALA A 340 -4.27 -12.54 -8.79
C ALA A 340 -4.07 -13.52 -7.61
N GLY A 341 -3.86 -13.01 -6.39
CA GLY A 341 -3.78 -13.86 -5.21
C GLY A 341 -5.07 -14.64 -4.95
N VAL A 342 -4.93 -15.83 -4.36
CA VAL A 342 -6.07 -16.65 -3.91
C VAL A 342 -6.85 -15.88 -2.85
N ARG A 343 -8.17 -15.76 -3.03
CA ARG A 343 -9.10 -15.17 -2.07
C ARG A 343 -9.83 -16.26 -1.31
N LEU A 344 -10.40 -17.25 -1.99
CA LEU A 344 -11.20 -18.30 -1.37
C LEU A 344 -10.67 -19.67 -1.74
N LEU A 345 -10.52 -20.56 -0.76
CA LEU A 345 -10.18 -21.96 -1.01
C LEU A 345 -10.93 -22.94 -0.11
N HIS A 346 -11.03 -24.18 -0.56
CA HIS A 346 -11.48 -25.32 0.23
C HIS A 346 -10.31 -26.24 0.57
N ILE A 347 -10.29 -26.77 1.80
CA ILE A 347 -9.26 -27.67 2.31
C ILE A 347 -9.87 -29.05 2.51
N PHE A 348 -9.32 -30.03 1.80
CA PHE A 348 -9.66 -31.43 1.93
C PHE A 348 -8.49 -32.22 2.52
N ILE A 349 -8.77 -33.07 3.50
CA ILE A 349 -7.81 -33.97 4.13
C ILE A 349 -8.28 -35.40 3.90
N ASN A 350 -7.43 -36.23 3.29
CA ASN A 350 -7.74 -37.61 2.90
C ASN A 350 -9.10 -37.69 2.17
N SER A 351 -9.30 -36.78 1.21
CA SER A 351 -10.53 -36.62 0.40
C SER A 351 -11.80 -36.21 1.15
N ARG A 352 -11.70 -35.81 2.42
CA ARG A 352 -12.82 -35.24 3.19
C ARG A 352 -12.67 -33.73 3.31
N LEU A 353 -13.73 -32.99 3.02
CA LEU A 353 -13.76 -31.54 3.21
C LEU A 353 -13.67 -31.22 4.72
N VAL A 354 -12.60 -30.56 5.13
CA VAL A 354 -12.36 -30.19 6.54
C VAL A 354 -12.62 -28.71 6.77
N ALA A 355 -12.28 -27.85 5.80
CA ALA A 355 -12.57 -26.42 5.86
C ALA A 355 -13.10 -25.94 4.51
N SER A 356 -14.28 -25.33 4.52
CA SER A 356 -14.86 -24.69 3.34
C SER A 356 -14.78 -23.16 3.46
N ASN A 357 -14.67 -22.50 2.31
CA ASN A 357 -14.66 -21.05 2.19
C ASN A 357 -13.60 -20.36 3.07
N VAL A 358 -12.40 -20.93 3.12
CA VAL A 358 -11.25 -20.34 3.82
C VAL A 358 -10.85 -19.07 3.06
N LEU A 359 -10.96 -17.92 3.74
CA LEU A 359 -10.59 -16.63 3.16
C LEU A 359 -9.12 -16.36 3.39
N LEU A 360 -8.38 -16.24 2.30
CA LEU A 360 -7.00 -15.80 2.31
C LEU A 360 -6.91 -14.29 2.05
N ARG A 361 -6.10 -13.61 2.85
CA ARG A 361 -5.78 -12.19 2.77
C ARG A 361 -5.02 -11.91 1.47
N LYS A 362 -5.36 -10.81 0.81
CA LYS A 362 -4.63 -10.29 -0.34
C LYS A 362 -3.18 -9.96 0.09
N ALA A 363 -2.20 -10.23 -0.77
CA ALA A 363 -0.84 -9.76 -0.49
C ALA A 363 -0.78 -8.23 -0.66
N PRO A 364 0.10 -7.53 0.06
CA PRO A 364 0.17 -6.06 -0.02
C PRO A 364 0.76 -5.51 -1.32
N GLY A 365 1.40 -6.34 -2.15
CA GLY A 365 2.13 -5.90 -3.35
C GLY A 365 3.56 -5.41 -3.07
N PHE A 366 3.99 -5.44 -1.81
CA PHE A 366 5.32 -5.04 -1.35
C PHE A 366 5.85 -6.01 -0.27
N VAL A 367 7.08 -5.79 0.19
CA VAL A 367 7.77 -6.64 1.17
C VAL A 367 8.29 -5.79 2.32
N PHE A 368 7.43 -5.01 2.98
CA PHE A 368 7.81 -4.24 4.18
C PHE A 368 7.67 -5.03 5.48
N PHE A 369 6.94 -6.15 5.44
CA PHE A 369 6.74 -7.06 6.55
C PHE A 369 6.42 -8.46 6.01
N ASP A 370 6.54 -9.46 6.88
CA ASP A 370 6.11 -10.82 6.55
C ASP A 370 4.57 -10.90 6.49
N PHE A 371 4.05 -10.98 5.26
CA PHE A 371 2.63 -11.05 4.96
C PHE A 371 2.06 -12.47 5.03
N VAL A 372 2.76 -13.40 5.68
CA VAL A 372 2.25 -14.75 6.02
C VAL A 372 0.88 -14.69 6.69
N GLN A 373 0.01 -15.61 6.29
CA GLN A 373 -1.28 -15.87 6.95
C GLN A 373 -1.33 -17.34 7.40
N ASP A 374 -1.48 -17.55 8.70
CA ASP A 374 -1.60 -18.87 9.29
C ASP A 374 -3.06 -19.32 9.37
N ILE A 375 -3.39 -20.47 8.76
CA ILE A 375 -4.70 -21.09 8.83
C ILE A 375 -4.63 -22.35 9.68
N SER A 376 -5.30 -22.36 10.82
CA SER A 376 -5.41 -23.54 11.68
C SER A 376 -6.48 -24.50 11.17
N ILE A 377 -6.14 -25.80 11.11
CA ILE A 377 -7.07 -26.86 10.72
C ILE A 377 -8.06 -27.20 11.85
N ASP A 378 -7.65 -27.07 13.11
CA ASP A 378 -8.49 -27.39 14.27
C ASP A 378 -9.63 -26.39 14.49
N ARG A 379 -9.44 -25.16 14.01
CA ARG A 379 -10.42 -24.06 14.10
C ARG A 379 -10.45 -23.29 12.77
N PRO A 380 -11.01 -23.89 11.71
CA PRO A 380 -11.09 -23.19 10.44
C PRO A 380 -11.95 -21.93 10.63
N PRO A 381 -11.50 -20.77 10.13
CA PRO A 381 -12.24 -19.53 10.29
C PRO A 381 -13.59 -19.64 9.58
N SER A 382 -14.65 -19.90 10.36
CA SER A 382 -16.03 -19.92 9.83
C SER A 382 -16.45 -18.48 9.58
N MET A 383 -16.34 -18.05 8.32
CA MET A 383 -16.87 -16.75 7.94
C MET A 383 -18.39 -16.79 7.84
N ARG A 384 -19.04 -15.89 8.57
CA ARG A 384 -20.35 -15.36 8.16
C ARG A 384 -20.07 -14.07 7.40
N PRO A 385 -20.50 -13.92 6.15
CA PRO A 385 -20.42 -12.65 5.46
C PRO A 385 -21.13 -11.59 6.30
N LEU A 386 -20.39 -10.57 6.74
CA LEU A 386 -21.00 -9.43 7.40
C LEU A 386 -21.70 -8.60 6.33
N MET A 387 -23.01 -8.75 6.21
CA MET A 387 -23.86 -7.82 5.47
C MET A 387 -23.82 -6.45 6.19
N ARG A 388 -23.41 -5.37 5.50
CA ARG A 388 -23.62 -3.99 5.98
C ARG A 388 -24.93 -3.44 5.43
N PRO A 389 -25.64 -2.62 6.23
CA PRO A 389 -25.51 -1.17 6.00
C PRO A 389 -25.38 -0.28 7.26
N THR A 390 -25.30 -0.80 8.49
CA THR A 390 -25.42 0.03 9.71
C THR A 390 -24.40 -0.26 10.81
N THR A 391 -23.16 -0.62 10.45
CA THR A 391 -22.10 -0.81 11.46
C THR A 391 -21.15 0.37 11.50
N HIS A 392 -21.08 1.02 12.66
CA HIS A 392 -20.14 2.06 13.08
C HIS A 392 -18.67 1.56 13.18
N SER A 393 -18.20 0.80 12.19
CA SER A 393 -16.90 0.13 12.21
C SER A 393 -16.39 -0.17 10.81
N VAL A 394 -15.07 -0.09 10.61
CA VAL A 394 -14.38 -0.62 9.44
C VAL A 394 -14.08 -2.11 9.64
N TYR A 395 -13.91 -2.87 8.55
CA TYR A 395 -13.70 -4.32 8.59
C TYR A 395 -12.65 -4.69 7.55
N GLY A 396 -11.57 -5.33 7.98
CA GLY A 396 -10.50 -5.74 7.08
C GLY A 396 -9.40 -6.52 7.78
N PHE A 397 -8.38 -6.90 7.04
CA PHE A 397 -7.24 -7.67 7.54
C PHE A 397 -6.02 -6.81 7.88
N ILE A 398 -5.75 -5.79 7.06
CA ILE A 398 -4.59 -4.93 7.18
C ILE A 398 -5.07 -3.52 7.49
N PHE A 399 -4.65 -2.99 8.62
CA PHE A 399 -4.82 -1.59 8.97
C PHE A 399 -3.46 -0.92 8.86
N GLN A 400 -3.31 -0.05 7.87
CA GLN A 400 -2.08 0.68 7.62
C GLN A 400 -2.24 2.11 8.11
N LEU A 401 -1.33 2.56 8.97
CA LEU A 401 -1.18 3.94 9.37
C LEU A 401 0.07 4.49 8.69
N GLN A 402 -0.12 5.46 7.82
CA GLN A 402 0.95 6.14 7.11
C GLN A 402 1.20 7.51 7.72
N LEU A 403 2.43 7.71 8.18
CA LEU A 403 2.87 8.90 8.87
C LEU A 403 3.50 9.84 7.84
N LEU A 404 2.73 10.85 7.41
CA LEU A 404 3.05 11.68 6.25
C LEU A 404 4.05 12.79 6.60
N SER A 405 3.92 13.40 7.78
CA SER A 405 4.86 14.42 8.25
C SER A 405 4.94 14.47 9.78
N SER A 406 5.99 15.12 10.28
CA SER A 406 6.12 15.47 11.69
C SER A 406 5.68 16.92 11.96
N TRP A 407 5.68 17.33 13.23
CA TRP A 407 5.45 18.72 13.64
C TRP A 407 6.64 19.65 13.43
N GLY A 408 7.83 19.12 13.12
CA GLY A 408 9.02 19.95 12.87
C GLY A 408 10.38 19.25 12.84
N ASP A 409 10.46 17.93 12.88
CA ASP A 409 11.71 17.16 12.73
C ASP A 409 11.74 16.47 11.37
N GLU A 410 12.75 16.80 10.54
CA GLU A 410 12.88 16.31 9.17
C GLU A 410 13.45 14.88 9.08
N PHE A 411 14.07 14.39 10.16
CA PHE A 411 14.83 13.15 10.15
C PHE A 411 14.14 12.03 10.91
N TYR A 412 13.34 12.36 11.92
CA TYR A 412 12.74 11.39 12.81
C TYR A 412 11.26 11.65 13.03
N ILE A 413 10.50 10.56 13.07
CA ILE A 413 9.09 10.57 13.37
C ILE A 413 8.76 9.48 14.38
N GLY A 414 7.85 9.76 15.29
CA GLY A 414 7.52 8.83 16.37
C GLY A 414 6.10 8.95 16.87
N LEU A 415 5.74 7.95 17.68
CA LEU A 415 4.48 7.87 18.40
C LEU A 415 4.76 7.29 19.79
N ASN A 416 3.87 7.57 20.73
CA ASN A 416 3.89 6.95 22.04
C ASN A 416 3.15 5.60 22.03
N GLY A 417 2.07 5.46 21.26
CA GLY A 417 1.25 4.25 21.29
C GLY A 417 0.07 4.31 20.34
N ILE A 418 -0.50 3.14 20.03
CA ILE A 418 -1.70 2.97 19.22
C ILE A 418 -2.59 1.92 19.87
N GLU A 419 -3.89 2.20 19.93
CA GLU A 419 -4.90 1.27 20.42
C GLU A 419 -6.02 1.11 19.39
N MET A 420 -6.57 -0.10 19.32
CA MET A 420 -7.69 -0.44 18.45
C MET A 420 -8.81 -1.01 19.30
N TYR A 421 -10.05 -0.60 19.02
CA TYR A 421 -11.25 -1.01 19.75
C TYR A 421 -12.25 -1.69 18.81
N ASP A 422 -12.91 -2.73 19.31
CA ASP A 422 -13.93 -3.46 18.56
C ASP A 422 -15.31 -2.80 18.68
N ARG A 423 -16.33 -3.40 18.04
CA ARG A 423 -17.71 -2.88 18.05
C ARG A 423 -18.39 -2.80 19.43
N ARG A 424 -17.77 -3.37 20.47
CA ARG A 424 -18.26 -3.34 21.86
C ARG A 424 -17.45 -2.35 22.70
N ASP A 425 -16.61 -1.55 22.06
CA ASP A 425 -15.62 -0.68 22.69
C ASP A 425 -14.65 -1.45 23.59
N GLU A 426 -14.42 -2.73 23.29
CA GLU A 426 -13.41 -3.54 23.98
C GLU A 426 -12.08 -3.43 23.21
N ARG A 427 -10.98 -3.21 23.94
CA ARG A 427 -9.64 -3.12 23.35
C ARG A 427 -9.28 -4.45 22.66
N ILE A 428 -8.99 -4.37 21.37
CA ILE A 428 -8.51 -5.50 20.58
C ILE A 428 -7.11 -5.87 21.07
N LYS A 429 -6.91 -7.16 21.36
CA LYS A 429 -5.63 -7.70 21.81
C LYS A 429 -4.68 -7.86 20.62
N VAL A 430 -3.93 -6.81 20.33
CA VAL A 430 -2.85 -6.83 19.35
C VAL A 430 -1.59 -7.41 19.99
N GLY A 431 -1.03 -8.47 19.39
CA GLY A 431 0.26 -9.03 19.79
C GLY A 431 1.43 -8.57 18.93
N PRO A 432 2.67 -8.93 19.28
CA PRO A 432 3.87 -8.70 18.44
C PRO A 432 3.68 -9.24 17.02
N HIS A 433 3.07 -10.42 16.92
CA HIS A 433 2.73 -11.06 15.66
C HIS A 433 1.62 -10.34 14.90
N ASN A 434 1.04 -9.23 15.35
CA ASN A 434 0.08 -8.46 14.54
C ASN A 434 0.67 -7.13 14.09
N LEU A 435 1.84 -6.75 14.58
CA LEU A 435 2.42 -5.44 14.35
C LEU A 435 3.61 -5.54 13.40
N ALA A 436 3.69 -4.60 12.47
CA ALA A 436 4.93 -4.30 11.77
C ALA A 436 5.08 -2.79 11.60
N ALA A 437 6.30 -2.31 11.49
CA ALA A 437 6.57 -0.92 11.17
C ALA A 437 7.70 -0.84 10.14
N PHE A 438 7.58 0.10 9.21
CA PHE A 438 8.60 0.36 8.21
C PHE A 438 8.89 1.86 8.10
N PRO A 439 10.12 2.31 8.38
CA PRO A 439 11.20 1.50 8.96
C PRO A 439 10.88 1.06 10.39
N GLU A 440 11.49 -0.02 10.85
CA GLU A 440 11.14 -0.64 12.14
C GLU A 440 11.39 0.31 13.31
N SER A 441 12.58 0.89 13.40
CA SER A 441 12.96 1.87 14.41
C SER A 441 14.26 2.56 14.00
N VAL A 442 14.75 3.49 14.83
CA VAL A 442 16.09 4.08 14.67
C VAL A 442 17.25 3.07 14.66
N ASN A 443 17.04 1.83 15.11
CA ASN A 443 18.06 0.77 15.06
C ASN A 443 18.41 0.31 13.64
N ILE A 444 17.67 0.74 12.61
CA ILE A 444 18.07 0.50 11.21
C ILE A 444 19.31 1.33 10.81
N LEU A 445 19.65 2.37 11.58
CA LEU A 445 20.73 3.27 11.25
C LEU A 445 22.08 2.63 11.65
N PRO A 446 23.11 2.65 10.78
CA PRO A 446 24.39 1.97 11.03
C PRO A 446 25.13 2.39 12.31
N SER A 447 24.79 3.56 12.87
CA SER A 447 25.43 4.15 14.05
C SER A 447 24.61 3.99 15.34
N VAL A 448 23.47 3.29 15.28
CA VAL A 448 22.54 3.12 16.41
C VAL A 448 22.38 1.64 16.72
N GLU A 449 22.75 1.24 17.94
CA GLU A 449 22.58 -0.13 18.42
C GLU A 449 21.81 -0.15 19.74
N GLY A 450 20.83 -1.04 19.84
CA GLY A 450 20.11 -1.31 21.09
C GLY A 450 19.28 -0.13 21.61
N ASP A 451 18.88 0.79 20.75
CA ASP A 451 17.99 1.88 21.15
C ASP A 451 16.63 1.30 21.56
N PRO A 452 16.09 1.70 22.73
CA PRO A 452 14.90 1.07 23.27
C PRO A 452 13.60 1.48 22.55
N ARG A 453 13.64 2.43 21.60
CA ARG A 453 12.47 2.98 20.90
C ARG A 453 12.01 2.10 19.73
N THR A 454 11.69 0.85 20.03
CA THR A 454 11.29 -0.17 19.04
C THR A 454 9.80 -0.08 18.68
N SER A 455 9.40 -0.68 17.56
CA SER A 455 8.00 -0.70 17.12
C SER A 455 7.06 -1.35 18.15
N MET A 456 7.57 -2.30 18.94
CA MET A 456 6.81 -2.97 20.00
C MET A 456 6.23 -2.02 21.05
N ASN A 457 6.86 -0.87 21.27
CA ASN A 457 6.39 0.13 22.20
C ASN A 457 5.05 0.74 21.78
N LEU A 458 4.67 0.63 20.49
CA LEU A 458 3.38 1.10 20.00
C LEU A 458 2.19 0.38 20.65
N ILE A 459 2.38 -0.84 21.17
CA ILE A 459 1.31 -1.69 21.69
C ILE A 459 1.50 -2.09 23.16
N ASP A 460 2.49 -1.51 23.86
CA ASP A 460 2.81 -1.87 25.25
C ASP A 460 1.81 -1.33 26.29
N GLY A 461 0.96 -0.38 25.89
CA GLY A 461 -0.08 0.25 26.70
C GLY A 461 0.41 1.38 27.62
N CYS A 462 1.68 1.75 27.56
CA CYS A 462 2.27 2.85 28.34
C CYS A 462 2.23 4.18 27.58
N ASN A 463 1.04 4.62 27.16
CA ASN A 463 0.89 5.65 26.13
C ASN A 463 1.12 7.12 26.59
N ASP A 464 0.93 7.46 27.87
CA ASP A 464 1.24 8.80 28.40
C ASP A 464 2.56 8.80 29.17
N THR A 465 3.65 9.00 28.45
CA THR A 465 5.02 8.83 28.96
C THR A 465 6.02 9.69 28.19
N GLN A 466 7.16 9.98 28.82
CA GLN A 466 8.35 10.55 28.15
C GLN A 466 9.55 9.59 28.18
N ARG A 467 9.34 8.37 28.70
CA ARG A 467 10.39 7.37 28.84
C ARG A 467 10.64 6.71 27.48
N ALA A 468 11.87 6.77 26.99
CA ALA A 468 12.26 6.24 25.68
C ALA A 468 11.92 4.76 25.49
N GLU A 469 11.94 3.98 26.57
CA GLU A 469 11.59 2.55 26.58
C GLU A 469 10.11 2.23 26.35
N HIS A 470 9.26 3.25 26.32
CA HIS A 470 7.82 3.13 26.10
C HIS A 470 7.35 4.04 24.95
N MET A 471 8.24 4.40 24.03
CA MET A 471 7.91 5.23 22.86
C MET A 471 8.55 4.63 21.63
N TRP A 472 7.96 4.85 20.47
CA TRP A 472 8.50 4.43 19.20
C TRP A 472 9.10 5.63 18.45
N LEU A 473 10.26 5.42 17.82
CA LEU A 473 10.87 6.41 16.94
C LEU A 473 11.55 5.69 15.77
N THR A 474 11.34 6.22 14.58
CA THR A 474 11.91 5.68 13.34
C THR A 474 12.42 6.82 12.46
N PRO A 475 13.44 6.62 11.61
CA PRO A 475 13.87 7.66 10.70
C PRO A 475 12.87 7.85 9.56
N MET A 476 12.76 9.08 9.08
CA MET A 476 12.07 9.40 7.83
C MET A 476 13.03 9.15 6.67
N LEU A 477 12.79 8.10 5.89
CA LEU A 477 13.63 7.79 4.74
C LEU A 477 13.27 8.69 3.53
N PRO A 478 14.25 9.04 2.67
CA PRO A 478 13.98 9.78 1.44
C PRO A 478 12.93 9.08 0.59
N ASN A 479 11.95 9.83 0.07
CA ASN A 479 10.86 9.35 -0.79
C ASN A 479 10.02 8.21 -0.19
N ARG A 480 10.07 7.98 1.13
CA ARG A 480 9.19 7.05 1.83
C ARG A 480 8.56 7.71 3.04
N CYS A 481 7.34 7.29 3.35
CA CYS A 481 6.71 7.62 4.62
C CYS A 481 6.96 6.49 5.62
N ALA A 482 7.01 6.82 6.91
CA ALA A 482 6.97 5.78 7.92
C ALA A 482 5.57 5.16 7.94
N ARG A 483 5.49 3.84 8.00
CA ARG A 483 4.25 3.07 7.96
C ARG A 483 4.19 2.13 9.16
N VAL A 484 3.02 2.03 9.78
CA VAL A 484 2.70 1.04 10.81
C VAL A 484 1.58 0.17 10.29
N PHE A 485 1.73 -1.14 10.41
CA PHE A 485 0.78 -2.12 9.92
C PHE A 485 0.26 -2.95 11.09
N PHE A 486 -1.06 -3.05 11.20
CA PHE A 486 -1.72 -4.07 12.01
C PHE A 486 -2.29 -5.13 11.07
N VAL A 487 -1.75 -6.34 11.15
CA VAL A 487 -2.00 -7.45 10.23
C VAL A 487 -2.62 -8.60 11.01
N PHE A 488 -3.82 -8.99 10.59
CA PHE A 488 -4.60 -10.05 11.21
C PHE A 488 -4.80 -11.23 10.27
N ASP A 489 -4.81 -12.46 10.80
CA ASP A 489 -5.03 -13.68 10.01
C ASP A 489 -6.52 -13.93 9.70
N VAL A 490 -7.40 -13.21 10.40
CA VAL A 490 -8.83 -13.14 10.13
C VAL A 490 -9.23 -11.66 10.07
N PRO A 491 -10.24 -11.30 9.27
CA PRO A 491 -10.67 -9.91 9.19
C PRO A 491 -11.31 -9.46 10.51
N ILE A 492 -10.90 -8.29 10.99
CA ILE A 492 -11.32 -7.73 12.28
C ILE A 492 -12.19 -6.50 12.07
N ALA A 493 -13.24 -6.35 12.88
CA ALA A 493 -14.06 -5.15 12.91
C ALA A 493 -13.50 -4.16 13.93
N VAL A 494 -13.15 -2.96 13.48
CA VAL A 494 -12.59 -1.89 14.33
C VAL A 494 -13.56 -0.72 14.33
N SER A 495 -14.01 -0.31 15.52
CA SER A 495 -14.87 0.87 15.70
C SER A 495 -14.05 2.14 15.92
N THR A 496 -12.90 2.04 16.58
CA THR A 496 -12.08 3.20 16.95
C THR A 496 -10.60 2.85 16.94
N ILE A 497 -9.79 3.78 16.42
CA ILE A 497 -8.32 3.76 16.50
C ILE A 497 -7.88 4.99 17.31
N VAL A 498 -7.11 4.78 18.37
CA VAL A 498 -6.57 5.85 19.20
C VAL A 498 -5.06 5.92 19.00
N ILE A 499 -4.56 7.08 18.60
CA ILE A 499 -3.15 7.34 18.33
C ILE A 499 -2.63 8.32 19.37
N TYR A 500 -1.56 7.93 20.05
CA TYR A 500 -0.88 8.73 21.06
C TYR A 500 0.43 9.27 20.47
N ASN A 501 0.53 10.59 20.38
CA ASN A 501 1.62 11.25 19.67
C ASN A 501 2.92 11.31 20.49
N TYR A 502 4.07 11.49 19.82
CA TYR A 502 5.38 11.46 20.47
C TYR A 502 5.56 12.61 21.47
N ARG A 503 5.77 12.28 22.75
CA ARG A 503 5.79 13.31 23.82
C ARG A 503 7.18 13.86 24.13
N LYS A 504 8.24 13.05 24.10
CA LYS A 504 9.58 13.45 24.56
C LYS A 504 10.17 14.65 23.80
N THR A 505 9.85 14.77 22.52
CA THR A 505 10.26 15.89 21.67
C THR A 505 9.13 16.17 20.70
N PRO A 506 8.17 17.05 21.02
CA PRO A 506 6.94 17.21 20.25
C PRO A 506 7.13 17.46 18.75
N ALA A 507 8.24 18.11 18.35
CA ALA A 507 8.60 18.29 16.94
C ALA A 507 8.75 16.97 16.16
N ARG A 508 9.11 15.87 16.81
CA ARG A 508 9.20 14.50 16.24
C ARG A 508 7.86 13.78 16.19
N GLY A 509 6.82 14.35 16.80
CA GLY A 509 5.48 13.79 16.74
C GLY A 509 4.92 13.88 15.34
N VAL A 510 4.05 12.93 15.00
CA VAL A 510 3.29 12.93 13.74
C VAL A 510 2.39 14.16 13.69
N ARG A 511 2.34 14.84 12.54
CA ARG A 511 1.38 15.90 12.25
C ARG A 511 0.30 15.38 11.32
N HIS A 512 0.63 15.00 10.10
CA HIS A 512 -0.37 14.45 9.16
C HIS A 512 -0.29 12.93 9.11
N ILE A 513 -1.44 12.26 9.12
CA ILE A 513 -1.56 10.80 9.07
C ILE A 513 -2.69 10.37 8.11
N SER A 514 -2.45 9.29 7.37
CA SER A 514 -3.49 8.58 6.60
C SER A 514 -3.66 7.17 7.18
N VAL A 515 -4.90 6.71 7.28
CA VAL A 515 -5.23 5.35 7.73
C VAL A 515 -6.01 4.65 6.63
N SER A 516 -5.53 3.49 6.20
CA SER A 516 -6.21 2.63 5.23
C SER A 516 -6.51 1.25 5.81
N VAL A 517 -7.56 0.63 5.28
CA VAL A 517 -8.00 -0.73 5.61
C VAL A 517 -8.11 -1.51 4.31
N ASP A 518 -7.32 -2.58 4.17
CA ASP A 518 -7.22 -3.39 2.94
C ASP A 518 -7.13 -2.52 1.66
N ASP A 519 -6.16 -1.60 1.65
CA ASP A 519 -5.86 -0.63 0.58
C ASP A 519 -6.84 0.54 0.42
N GLN A 520 -7.96 0.57 1.15
CA GLN A 520 -8.92 1.69 1.09
C GLN A 520 -8.64 2.71 2.19
N ILE A 521 -8.40 3.97 1.84
CA ILE A 521 -8.25 5.05 2.83
C ILE A 521 -9.58 5.28 3.54
N VAL A 522 -9.56 5.16 4.87
CA VAL A 522 -10.73 5.34 5.74
C VAL A 522 -10.63 6.61 6.58
N TYR A 523 -9.43 7.21 6.70
CA TYR A 523 -9.21 8.45 7.41
C TYR A 523 -7.95 9.15 6.88
N SER A 524 -7.99 10.49 6.80
CA SER A 524 -6.82 11.33 6.57
C SER A 524 -6.99 12.61 7.38
N GLY A 525 -5.95 13.03 8.11
CA GLY A 525 -6.04 14.22 8.95
C GLY A 525 -4.84 14.48 9.85
N ASP A 526 -5.03 15.40 10.80
CA ASP A 526 -4.01 15.86 11.73
C ASP A 526 -4.02 15.13 13.07
N VAL A 527 -2.83 14.81 13.57
CA VAL A 527 -2.58 14.30 14.92
C VAL A 527 -2.15 15.48 15.81
N PRO A 528 -2.88 15.80 16.90
CA PRO A 528 -2.51 16.89 17.81
C PRO A 528 -1.09 16.73 18.35
N ALA A 529 -0.34 17.83 18.39
CA ALA A 529 0.99 17.85 19.00
C ALA A 529 0.92 17.53 20.50
N SER A 530 1.90 16.78 21.00
CA SER A 530 2.08 16.60 22.45
C SER A 530 2.61 17.88 23.11
N THR A 531 2.31 18.07 24.39
CA THR A 531 2.93 19.11 25.22
C THR A 531 3.90 18.48 26.22
N PRO A 532 4.73 19.29 26.91
CA PRO A 532 5.58 18.77 27.99
C PRO A 532 4.78 18.07 29.10
N GLU A 533 3.51 18.42 29.29
CA GLU A 533 2.64 17.90 30.36
C GLU A 533 1.75 16.74 29.91
N LYS A 534 1.34 16.69 28.63
CA LYS A 534 0.34 15.72 28.15
C LYS A 534 0.66 15.21 26.75
N THR A 535 0.47 13.91 26.53
CA THR A 535 0.49 13.32 25.19
C THR A 535 -0.67 13.83 24.33
N GLY A 536 -0.38 14.23 23.09
CA GLY A 536 -1.40 14.54 22.09
C GLY A 536 -2.12 13.26 21.65
N ILE A 537 -3.44 13.31 21.52
CA ILE A 537 -4.26 12.13 21.24
C ILE A 537 -5.15 12.43 20.05
N LEU A 538 -5.10 11.56 19.03
CA LEU A 538 -6.08 11.51 17.96
C LEU A 538 -6.95 10.28 18.16
N GLU A 539 -8.26 10.47 18.19
CA GLU A 539 -9.25 9.40 18.24
C GLU A 539 -10.03 9.39 16.93
N ILE A 540 -9.87 8.31 16.16
CA ILE A 540 -10.57 8.10 14.90
C ILE A 540 -11.75 7.18 15.18
N ASN A 541 -12.96 7.73 15.18
CA ASN A 541 -14.18 6.99 15.41
C ASN A 541 -14.92 6.74 14.09
N PHE A 542 -15.10 5.46 13.73
CA PHE A 542 -15.76 5.05 12.49
C PHE A 542 -17.29 5.01 12.62
N ALA A 543 -17.86 5.54 13.71
CA ALA A 543 -19.30 5.64 13.91
C ALA A 543 -19.97 6.77 13.12
N GLY A 544 -19.22 7.74 12.61
CA GLY A 544 -19.77 8.92 11.93
C GLY A 544 -19.51 9.00 10.43
N ILE A 545 -18.92 7.97 9.82
CA ILE A 545 -18.53 7.92 8.39
C ILE A 545 -19.54 7.11 7.59
#